data_AF-A0A0F3MC47-F1
#
_entry.id   AF-A0A0F3MC47-F1
#
_cell.length_a   1.000
_cell.length_b   1.000
_cell.length_c   1.000
_cell.angle_alpha   90.00
_cell.angle_beta   90.00
_cell.angle_gamma   90.00
#
_symmetry.space_group_name_H-M   'P 1'
#
loop_
_entity.id
_entity.type
_entity.pdbx_description
1 polymer ?
#
loop_
_entity_poly.entity_id
_entity_poly.type
_entity_poly.pdbx_seq_one_letter_code
_entity_poly.pdbx_strand_id
1 'polypeptide(L)' 'MKFDQIKELKDEKFRRLTGVRKGTFSKMVDILRKADGLKKSKGGRKNKLNL' A
#
# COMPACT_ATOMS: atom_id res chain seq x y z
N MET A 1 6.63 -2.13 -2.03
CA MET A 1 5.72 -2.87 -1.11
C MET A 1 4.96 -3.90 -1.92
N LYS A 2 4.76 -5.12 -1.41
CA LYS A 2 4.10 -6.24 -2.12
C LYS A 2 2.57 -6.11 -2.21
N PHE A 3 2.04 -4.88 -2.27
CA PHE A 3 0.60 -4.63 -2.32
C PHE A 3 -0.04 -5.20 -3.59
N ASP A 4 0.68 -5.17 -4.70
CA ASP A 4 0.17 -5.65 -5.98
C ASP A 4 -0.05 -7.17 -5.98
N GLN A 5 0.79 -7.93 -5.27
CA GLN A 5 0.62 -9.38 -5.09
C GLN A 5 -0.64 -9.73 -4.27
N ILE A 6 -1.00 -8.88 -3.30
CA ILE A 6 -2.16 -9.11 -2.44
C ILE A 6 -3.45 -8.68 -3.16
N LYS A 7 -3.39 -7.70 -4.07
CA LYS A 7 -4.53 -7.20 -4.84
C LYS A 7 -5.14 -8.28 -5.76
N GLU A 8 -4.32 -9.19 -6.27
CA GLU A 8 -4.73 -10.26 -7.19
C GLU A 8 -5.49 -11.42 -6.49
N LEU A 9 -5.55 -11.43 -5.16
CA LEU A 9 -6.27 -12.45 -4.42
C LEU A 9 -7.79 -12.32 -4.60
N LYS A 10 -8.50 -13.46 -4.69
CA LYS A 10 -9.97 -13.50 -4.61
C LYS A 10 -10.46 -12.91 -3.29
N ASP A 11 -11.66 -12.32 -3.30
CA ASP A 11 -12.22 -11.56 -2.17
C ASP A 11 -12.24 -12.31 -0.84
N GLU A 12 -12.55 -13.60 -0.85
CA GLU A 12 -12.52 -14.45 0.35
C GLU A 12 -11.11 -14.58 0.94
N LYS A 13 -10.12 -14.94 0.11
CA LYS A 13 -8.72 -15.09 0.55
C LYS A 13 -8.15 -13.75 0.97
N PHE A 14 -8.51 -12.68 0.26
CA PHE A 14 -8.13 -11.32 0.58
C PHE A 14 -8.64 -10.89 1.96
N ARG A 15 -9.95 -11.11 2.22
CA ARG A 15 -10.57 -10.73 3.48
C ARG A 15 -10.08 -11.58 4.65
N ARG A 16 -9.78 -12.86 4.42
CA ARG A 16 -9.13 -13.73 5.41
C ARG A 16 -7.70 -13.28 5.75
N LEU A 17 -6.93 -12.85 4.74
CA LEU A 17 -5.54 -12.43 4.92
C LEU A 17 -5.41 -11.04 5.55
N THR A 18 -6.22 -10.08 5.08
CA THR A 18 -6.08 -8.66 5.44
C THR A 18 -7.08 -8.21 6.51
N GLY A 19 -8.17 -8.95 6.73
CA GLY A 19 -9.25 -8.56 7.64
C GLY A 19 -10.12 -7.40 7.14
N VAL A 20 -9.83 -6.82 5.98
CA VAL A 20 -10.52 -5.64 5.43
C VAL A 20 -11.11 -5.91 4.06
N ARG A 21 -12.15 -5.14 3.71
CA ARG A 21 -12.71 -5.15 2.36
C ARG A 21 -11.72 -4.51 1.38
N LYS A 22 -11.65 -5.02 0.15
CA LYS A 22 -10.76 -4.48 -0.90
C LYS A 22 -10.93 -2.99 -1.14
N GLY A 23 -12.17 -2.50 -1.15
CA GLY A 23 -12.45 -1.06 -1.33
C GLY A 23 -11.82 -0.19 -0.25
N THR A 24 -11.90 -0.61 1.02
CA THR A 24 -11.27 0.10 2.16
C THR A 24 -9.76 0.03 2.05
N PHE A 25 -9.23 -1.15 1.74
CA PHE A 25 -7.79 -1.35 1.58
C PHE A 25 -7.21 -0.48 0.47
N SER A 26 -7.89 -0.33 -0.67
CA SER A 26 -7.44 0.55 -1.76
C SER A 26 -7.29 1.99 -1.27
N LYS A 27 -8.29 2.51 -0.55
CA LYS A 27 -8.24 3.87 0.01
C LYS A 27 -7.10 4.04 1.00
N MET A 28 -6.83 3.04 1.84
CA MET A 28 -5.69 3.06 2.77
C MET A 28 -4.36 3.13 2.02
N VAL A 29 -4.19 2.34 0.97
CA VAL A 29 -2.98 2.35 0.12
C VAL A 29 -2.81 3.70 -0.57
N ASP A 30 -3.88 4.31 -1.06
CA ASP A 30 -3.82 5.61 -1.72
C ASP A 30 -3.39 6.72 -0.75
N ILE A 31 -3.88 6.69 0.50
CA ILE A 31 -3.44 7.62 1.56
C ILE A 31 -1.95 7.44 1.85
N LEU A 32 -1.50 6.19 2.01
CA LEU A 32 -0.10 5.86 2.25
C LEU A 32 0.81 6.36 1.12
N ARG A 33 0.45 6.09 -0.14
CA ARG A 33 1.21 6.53 -1.32
C ARG A 33 1.31 8.05 -1.40
N LYS A 34 0.21 8.76 -1.13
CA LYS A 34 0.21 10.23 -1.09
C LYS A 34 1.10 10.78 0.01
N ALA A 35 1.01 10.22 1.22
CA ALA A 35 1.85 10.62 2.34
C ALA A 35 3.34 10.38 2.07
N ASP A 36 3.69 9.21 1.51
CA ASP A 36 5.06 8.89 1.11
C ASP A 36 5.58 9.81 0.01
N GLY A 37 4.76 10.12 -1.00
CA GLY A 37 5.10 11.08 -2.06
C GLY A 37 5.42 12.47 -1.50
N LEU A 38 4.58 12.97 -0.57
CA LEU A 38 4.80 14.24 0.12
C LEU A 38 6.08 14.21 0.98
N LYS A 39 6.33 13.11 1.68
CA LYS A 39 7.53 12.95 2.51
C LYS A 39 8.81 12.94 1.68
N LYS A 40 8.78 12.31 0.50
CA LYS A 40 9.88 12.29 -0.46
C LYS A 40 10.12 13.65 -1.10
N SER A 41 9.07 14.39 -1.47
CA SER A 41 9.22 15.72 -2.08
C SER A 41 9.82 16.75 -1.12
N LYS A 42 9.55 16.62 0.19
CA LYS A 42 10.15 17.46 1.25
C LYS A 42 11.62 17.13 1.57
N GLY A 43 12.29 16.29 0.78
CA GLY A 43 13.71 15.97 0.98
C GLY A 43 13.98 15.07 2.20
N GLY A 44 12.98 14.32 2.67
CA GLY A 44 13.15 13.36 3.75
C GLY A 44 14.16 12.24 3.42
N ARG A 45 14.49 11.42 4.44
CA ARG A 45 15.47 10.34 4.32
C ARG A 45 15.21 9.48 3.07
N LYS A 46 16.19 9.47 2.16
CA LYS A 46 16.13 8.66 0.94
C LYS A 46 15.96 7.18 1.29
N ASN A 47 15.23 6.47 0.46
CA ASN A 47 15.01 5.04 0.61
C ASN A 47 16.38 4.34 0.64
N LYS A 48 16.66 3.58 1.72
CA LYS A 48 17.92 2.85 1.87
C LYS A 48 18.04 1.71 0.84
N LEU A 49 16.91 1.14 0.46
CA LEU A 49 16.78 0.16 -0.61
C LEU A 49 16.17 0.89 -1.82
N ASN A 50 17.01 1.19 -2.79
CA ASN A 50 16.57 1.46 -4.16
C ASN A 50 16.86 0.17 -4.93
N LEU A 51 15.85 -0.36 -5.64
CA LEU A 51 16.07 -1.37 -6.67
C LEU A 51 16.52 -0.67 -7.94
#